data_AF-A0A2D4MSN2-F1
#
_entry.id   AF-A0A2D4MSN2-F1
#
_cell.length_a   1.000
_cell.length_b   1.000
_cell.length_c   1.000
_cell.angle_alpha   90.00
_cell.angle_beta   90.00
_cell.angle_gamma   90.00
#
_symmetry.space_group_name_H-M   'P 1'
#
loop_
_entity.id
_entity.type
_entity.pdbx_description
1 polymer ?
#
loop_
_entity_poly.entity_id
_entity_poly.type
_entity_poly.pdbx_seq_one_letter_code
_entity_poly.pdbx_strand_id
1 'polypeptide(L)'
;DCSSATIGFVSCRILGSCTDLMQAIQVLVLASKDLQQEIVESGRGAASPKEFYARNSRWTEGLISASKAVGWGATVMVDAADLVVQGNGKFEELMVCSHEIAASTAQLVAASKVKA
;
A
#
# COMPACT_ATOMS: atom_id res chain seq x y z
N ASP A 1 -1.52 13.35 -36.29
CA ASP A 1 -1.89 14.18 -35.13
C ASP A 1 -0.84 14.03 -34.04
N CYS A 2 0.11 14.97 -33.93
CA CYS A 2 1.25 14.85 -33.00
C CYS A 2 0.81 14.99 -31.53
N SER A 3 -0.37 15.59 -31.30
CA SER A 3 -0.97 15.78 -29.98
C SER A 3 -1.51 14.47 -29.40
N SER A 4 -2.13 13.62 -30.23
CA SER A 4 -2.64 12.31 -29.80
C SER A 4 -1.52 11.32 -29.42
N ALA A 5 -0.38 11.36 -30.11
CA ALA A 5 0.80 10.55 -29.77
C ALA A 5 1.46 10.96 -28.45
N THR A 6 1.50 12.27 -28.16
CA THR A 6 2.05 12.81 -26.90
C THR A 6 1.16 12.43 -25.71
N ILE A 7 -0.16 12.49 -25.87
CA ILE A 7 -1.13 12.05 -24.84
C ILE A 7 -0.98 10.55 -24.56
N GLY A 8 -0.89 9.72 -25.61
CA GLY A 8 -0.65 8.28 -25.44
C GLY A 8 0.65 7.97 -24.68
N PHE A 9 1.73 8.70 -24.98
CA PHE A 9 3.00 8.54 -24.28
C PHE A 9 2.93 8.94 -22.79
N VAL A 10 2.22 10.03 -22.46
CA VAL A 10 2.04 10.48 -21.07
C VAL A 10 1.18 9.49 -20.28
N SER A 11 0.09 8.99 -20.87
CA SER A 11 -0.77 7.96 -20.27
C SER A 11 0.00 6.67 -19.96
N CYS A 12 0.85 6.19 -20.87
CA CYS A 12 1.70 5.03 -20.62
C CYS A 12 2.69 5.26 -19.46
N ARG A 13 3.23 6.49 -19.31
CA ARG A 13 4.13 6.81 -18.20
C ARG A 13 3.41 6.87 -16.85
N ILE A 14 2.16 7.35 -16.83
CA ILE A 14 1.33 7.39 -15.63
C ILE A 14 1.03 5.97 -15.15
N LEU A 15 0.49 5.11 -16.03
CA LEU A 15 0.20 3.72 -15.68
C LEU A 15 1.45 2.94 -15.30
N GLY A 16 2.58 3.19 -15.98
CA GLY A 16 3.88 2.62 -15.61
C GLY A 16 4.29 3.01 -14.19
N SER A 17 4.20 4.31 -13.85
CA SER A 17 4.54 4.80 -12.51
C SER A 17 3.61 4.24 -11.41
N CYS A 18 2.31 4.14 -11.69
CA CYS A 18 1.35 3.50 -10.78
C CYS A 18 1.65 2.01 -10.61
N THR A 19 2.05 1.32 -11.69
CA THR A 19 2.43 -0.10 -11.63
C THR A 19 3.68 -0.31 -10.78
N ASP A 20 4.71 0.51 -10.97
CA ASP A 20 5.95 0.45 -10.17
C ASP A 20 5.66 0.72 -8.69
N LEU A 21 4.80 1.70 -8.40
CA LEU A 21 4.37 2.01 -7.04
C LEU A 21 3.60 0.83 -6.42
N MET A 22 2.69 0.21 -7.18
CA MET A 22 1.97 -0.99 -6.74
C MET A 22 2.88 -2.19 -6.48
N GLN A 23 3.92 -2.38 -7.29
CA GLN A 23 4.94 -3.40 -7.05
C GLN A 23 5.75 -3.10 -5.78
N ALA A 24 6.16 -1.85 -5.57
CA ALA A 24 6.85 -1.45 -4.34
C ALA A 24 5.98 -1.69 -3.09
N ILE A 25 4.68 -1.41 -3.18
CA ILE A 25 3.70 -1.67 -2.12
C ILE A 25 3.57 -3.17 -1.86
N GLN A 26 3.51 -4.00 -2.90
CA GLN A 26 3.47 -5.45 -2.75
C GLN A 26 4.70 -5.96 -1.98
N VAL A 27 5.90 -5.51 -2.37
CA VAL A 27 7.15 -5.86 -1.67
C VAL A 27 7.10 -5.42 -0.20
N LEU A 28 6.60 -4.21 0.07
CA LEU A 28 6.46 -3.70 1.44
C LEU A 28 5.50 -4.53 2.29
N VAL A 29 4.37 -4.97 1.72
CA VAL A 29 3.39 -5.82 2.41
C VAL A 29 4.00 -7.18 2.74
N LEU A 30 4.77 -7.76 1.81
CA LEU A 30 5.49 -9.01 2.05
C LEU A 30 6.55 -8.84 3.15
N ALA A 31 7.39 -7.80 3.07
CA ALA A 31 8.38 -7.52 4.11
C ALA A 31 7.74 -7.26 5.49
N SER A 32 6.59 -6.58 5.53
CA SER A 32 5.84 -6.35 6.77
C SER A 32 5.29 -7.66 7.35
N LYS A 33 4.86 -8.60 6.50
CA LYS A 33 4.41 -9.93 6.92
C LYS A 33 5.56 -10.75 7.49
N ASP A 34 6.72 -10.72 6.82
CA ASP A 34 7.91 -11.46 7.27
C ASP A 34 8.39 -10.93 8.63
N LEU A 35 8.44 -9.60 8.81
CA LEU A 35 8.74 -8.98 10.09
C LEU A 35 7.72 -9.37 11.19
N GLN A 36 6.43 -9.41 10.88
CA GLN A 36 5.41 -9.86 11.83
C GLN A 36 5.61 -11.32 12.25
N GLN A 37 6.02 -12.19 11.33
CA GLN A 37 6.34 -13.59 11.64
C GLN A 37 7.55 -13.67 12.57
N GLU A 38 8.62 -12.92 12.29
CA GLU A 38 9.81 -12.87 13.15
C GLU A 38 9.48 -12.39 14.57
N ILE A 39 8.68 -11.33 14.70
CA ILE A 39 8.21 -10.80 16.00
C ILE A 39 7.40 -11.85 16.77
N VAL A 40 6.51 -12.57 16.08
CA VAL A 40 5.69 -13.61 16.70
C VAL A 40 6.56 -14.79 17.12
N GLU A 41 7.50 -15.22 16.28
CA GLU A 41 8.39 -16.34 16.56
C GLU A 41 9.33 -16.06 17.73
N SER A 42 9.92 -14.86 17.76
CA SER A 42 10.78 -14.41 18.86
C SER A 42 10.00 -14.10 20.14
N GLY A 43 8.79 -13.55 20.03
CA GLY A 43 8.02 -13.03 21.15
C GLY A 43 6.98 -13.98 21.77
N ARG A 44 6.57 -15.05 21.09
CA ARG A 44 5.48 -15.94 21.59
C ARG A 44 5.89 -16.86 22.72
N GLY A 45 7.17 -17.19 22.84
CA GLY A 45 7.66 -18.22 23.76
C GLY A 45 6.95 -19.55 23.54
N ALA A 46 6.37 -20.13 24.61
CA ALA A 46 5.60 -21.38 24.54
C ALA A 46 4.18 -21.21 23.96
N ALA A 47 3.70 -19.98 23.75
CA ALA A 47 2.34 -19.73 23.29
C ALA A 47 2.19 -19.94 21.77
N SER A 48 0.95 -20.18 21.35
CA SER A 48 0.58 -20.20 19.94
C SER A 48 0.59 -18.79 19.33
N PRO A 49 0.76 -18.68 18.00
CA PRO A 49 0.63 -17.40 17.29
C PRO A 49 -0.69 -16.69 17.56
N LYS A 50 -1.79 -17.44 17.63
CA LYS A 50 -3.14 -16.90 17.92
C LYS A 50 -3.20 -16.22 19.29
N GLU A 51 -2.61 -16.83 20.30
CA GLU A 51 -2.53 -16.25 21.66
C GLU A 51 -1.59 -15.05 21.72
N PHE A 52 -0.54 -15.03 20.91
CA PHE A 52 0.34 -13.85 20.82
C PHE A 52 -0.38 -12.65 20.21
N TYR A 53 -1.09 -12.83 19.09
CA TYR A 53 -1.91 -11.76 18.50
C TYR A 53 -3.03 -11.30 19.43
N ALA A 54 -3.70 -12.23 20.12
CA ALA A 54 -4.75 -11.88 21.09
C ALA A 54 -4.21 -11.04 22.26
N ARG A 55 -3.03 -11.38 22.80
CA ARG A 55 -2.35 -10.61 23.86
C ARG A 55 -1.82 -9.26 23.37
N ASN A 56 -1.50 -9.16 22.09
CA ASN A 56 -1.04 -7.93 21.44
C ASN A 56 -2.15 -7.35 20.52
N SER A 57 -3.40 -7.34 20.99
CA SER A 57 -4.56 -6.97 20.17
C SER A 57 -4.43 -5.57 19.56
N ARG A 58 -4.00 -4.57 20.32
CA ARG A 58 -3.82 -3.18 19.82
C ARG A 58 -2.78 -3.09 18.70
N TRP A 59 -1.69 -3.86 18.79
CA TRP A 59 -0.69 -3.94 17.71
C TRP A 59 -1.27 -4.64 16.48
N THR A 60 -1.96 -5.76 16.69
CA THR A 60 -2.63 -6.53 15.64
C THR A 60 -3.68 -5.69 14.90
N GLU A 61 -4.51 -4.93 15.62
CA GLU A 61 -5.51 -4.02 15.05
C GLU A 61 -4.85 -2.87 14.28
N GLY A 62 -3.76 -2.30 14.81
CA GLY A 62 -2.96 -1.28 14.13
C GLY A 62 -2.39 -1.78 12.79
N LEU A 63 -1.90 -3.03 12.76
CA LEU A 63 -1.41 -3.67 11.53
C LEU A 63 -2.52 -3.92 10.51
N ILE A 64 -3.65 -4.48 10.96
CA ILE A 64 -4.79 -4.80 10.11
C ILE A 64 -5.38 -3.52 9.52
N SER A 65 -5.56 -2.48 10.34
CA SER A 65 -6.10 -1.19 9.87
C SER A 65 -5.17 -0.52 8.87
N ALA A 66 -3.86 -0.48 9.13
CA ALA A 66 -2.89 0.08 8.19
C ALA A 66 -2.84 -0.71 6.88
N SER A 67 -2.89 -2.04 6.94
CA SER A 67 -2.91 -2.90 5.74
C SER A 67 -4.17 -2.67 4.89
N LYS A 68 -5.34 -2.51 5.54
CA LYS A 68 -6.59 -2.18 4.85
C LYS A 68 -6.52 -0.82 4.15
N ALA A 69 -5.96 0.19 4.82
CA ALA A 69 -5.79 1.52 4.24
C ALA A 69 -4.91 1.49 2.99
N VAL A 70 -3.80 0.74 3.01
CA VAL A 70 -2.93 0.55 1.84
C VAL A 70 -3.68 -0.12 0.69
N GLY A 71 -4.43 -1.19 0.99
CA GLY A 71 -5.20 -1.91 -0.04
C GLY A 71 -6.29 -1.04 -0.67
N TRP A 72 -6.97 -0.21 0.11
CA TRP A 72 -7.98 0.72 -0.40
C TRP A 72 -7.34 1.84 -1.23
N GLY A 73 -6.26 2.45 -0.73
CA GLY A 73 -5.53 3.48 -1.47
C GLY A 73 -5.00 2.98 -2.82
N ALA A 74 -4.58 1.72 -2.89
CA ALA A 74 -4.18 1.05 -4.13
C ALA A 74 -5.31 0.99 -5.16
N THR A 75 -6.48 0.49 -4.77
CA THR A 75 -7.64 0.42 -5.66
C THR A 75 -8.03 1.81 -6.17
N VAL A 76 -8.14 2.79 -5.26
CA VAL A 76 -8.54 4.16 -5.61
C VAL A 76 -7.52 4.81 -6.55
N MET A 77 -6.23 4.58 -6.35
CA MET A 77 -5.19 5.08 -7.25
C MET A 77 -5.30 4.50 -8.66
N VAL A 78 -5.52 3.19 -8.78
CA VAL A 78 -5.64 2.52 -10.08
C VAL A 78 -6.88 3.03 -10.82
N ASP A 79 -8.00 3.18 -10.11
CA ASP A 79 -9.24 3.73 -10.67
C ASP A 79 -9.03 5.19 -11.13
N ALA A 80 -8.35 6.01 -10.33
CA ALA A 80 -8.02 7.39 -10.71
C ALA A 80 -7.08 7.45 -11.92
N ALA A 81 -6.09 6.56 -12.00
CA ALA A 81 -5.17 6.48 -13.13
C ALA A 81 -5.90 6.07 -14.42
N ASP A 82 -6.81 5.09 -14.33
CA ASP A 82 -7.64 4.65 -15.46
C ASP A 82 -8.53 5.79 -15.98
N LEU A 83 -9.20 6.51 -15.08
CA LEU A 83 -10.03 7.67 -15.45
C LEU A 83 -9.21 8.77 -16.13
N VAL A 84 -8.02 9.09 -15.60
CA VAL A 84 -7.11 10.09 -16.20
C VAL A 84 -6.68 9.67 -17.62
N VAL A 85 -6.36 8.39 -17.82
CA VAL A 85 -5.95 7.85 -19.13
C VAL A 85 -7.08 7.87 -20.15
N GLN A 86 -8.32 7.62 -19.70
CA GLN A 86 -9.52 7.72 -20.54
C GLN A 86 -9.93 9.17 -20.85
N GLY A 87 -9.27 10.16 -20.24
CA GLY A 87 -9.61 11.58 -20.36
C GLY A 87 -10.85 12.00 -19.55
N ASN A 88 -11.34 11.13 -18.67
CA ASN A 88 -12.52 11.34 -17.83
C ASN A 88 -12.18 11.70 -16.38
N GLY A 89 -10.90 11.63 -16.00
CA GLY A 89 -10.38 11.90 -14.65
C GLY A 89 -9.46 13.12 -14.59
N LYS A 90 -9.21 13.60 -13.37
CA LYS A 90 -8.32 14.74 -13.11
C LYS A 90 -6.95 14.29 -12.61
N PHE A 91 -5.90 14.93 -13.10
CA PHE A 91 -4.54 14.61 -12.66
C PHE A 91 -4.32 14.94 -11.17
N GLU A 92 -5.03 15.95 -10.66
CA GLU A 92 -5.02 16.31 -9.25
C GLU A 92 -5.56 15.19 -8.35
N GLU A 93 -6.60 14.48 -8.78
CA GLU A 93 -7.16 13.35 -8.03
C GLU A 93 -6.14 12.21 -7.95
N LEU A 94 -5.47 11.90 -9.07
CA LEU A 94 -4.39 10.91 -9.09
C LEU A 94 -3.21 11.29 -8.19
N MET A 95 -2.84 12.58 -8.15
CA MET A 95 -1.79 13.05 -7.23
C MET A 95 -2.18 12.90 -5.76
N VAL A 96 -3.43 13.21 -5.41
CA VAL A 96 -3.94 13.01 -4.04
C VAL A 96 -3.89 11.54 -3.66
N CYS A 97 -4.39 10.65 -4.53
CA CYS A 97 -4.34 9.20 -4.29
C CYS A 97 -2.89 8.70 -4.09
N SER A 98 -1.94 9.27 -4.84
CA SER A 98 -0.51 8.98 -4.72
C SER A 98 0.07 9.39 -3.37
N HIS A 99 -0.33 10.53 -2.83
CA HIS A 99 0.07 10.94 -1.49
C HIS A 99 -0.58 10.08 -0.40
N GLU A 100 -1.85 9.73 -0.55
CA GLU A 100 -2.56 8.89 0.42
C GLU A 100 -1.97 7.48 0.51
N ILE A 101 -1.57 6.88 -0.62
CA ILE A 101 -0.91 5.57 -0.60
C ILE A 101 0.47 5.65 0.07
N ALA A 102 1.23 6.73 -0.18
CA ALA A 102 2.52 6.94 0.46
C ALA A 102 2.37 7.12 1.98
N ALA A 103 1.33 7.81 2.43
CA ALA A 103 1.04 7.98 3.86
C ALA A 103 0.60 6.66 4.52
N SER A 104 -0.31 5.91 3.89
CA SER A 104 -0.79 4.63 4.42
C SER A 104 0.30 3.55 4.46
N THR A 105 1.19 3.53 3.48
CA THR A 105 2.37 2.64 3.48
C THR A 105 3.34 3.00 4.59
N ALA A 106 3.62 4.28 4.82
CA ALA A 106 4.41 4.73 5.96
C ALA A 106 3.77 4.33 7.30
N GLN A 107 2.44 4.43 7.41
CA GLN A 107 1.70 3.97 8.58
C GLN A 107 1.83 2.46 8.78
N LEU A 108 1.77 1.66 7.71
CA LEU A 108 1.96 0.20 7.77
C LEU A 108 3.36 -0.16 8.26
N VAL A 109 4.39 0.54 7.78
CA VAL A 109 5.77 0.37 8.27
C VAL A 109 5.88 0.69 9.75
N ALA A 110 5.31 1.82 10.17
CA ALA A 110 5.32 2.22 11.57
C ALA A 110 4.61 1.18 12.45
N ALA A 111 3.42 0.72 12.05
CA ALA A 111 2.66 -0.31 12.76
C ALA A 111 3.43 -1.64 12.86
N SER A 112 4.12 -2.03 11.79
CA SER A 112 4.94 -3.26 11.74
C SER A 112 6.14 -3.21 12.70
N LYS A 113 6.70 -2.02 12.95
CA LYS A 113 7.86 -1.84 13.81
C LYS A 113 7.56 -1.65 15.30
N VAL A 114 6.30 -1.46 15.72
CA VAL A 114 5.96 -1.22 17.15
C VAL A 114 6.42 -2.35 18.08
N LYS A 115 6.57 -3.57 17.55
CA LYS A 115 6.97 -4.77 18.29
C LYS A 115 8.24 -5.42 17.74
N ALA A 116 8.89 -4.78 16.76
CA ALA A 116 10.19 -5.18 16.24
C ALA A 116 11.31 -4.84 17.25
#